data_AF-A0A327T8I7-F1
#
_entry.id   AF-A0A327T8I7-F1
#
_cell.length_a   1.000
_cell.length_b   1.000
_cell.length_c   1.000
_cell.angle_alpha   90.00
_cell.angle_beta   90.00
_cell.angle_gamma   90.00
#
_symmetry.space_group_name_H-M   'P 1'
#
loop_
_entity.id
_entity.type
_entity.pdbx_description
1 polymer ?
#
loop_
_entity_poly.entity_id
_entity_poly.type
_entity_poly.pdbx_seq_one_letter_code
_entity_poly.pdbx_strand_id
1 'polypeptide(L)'
;MSDAVSQYGFTPSRRGYAPDQVDAAVTALSRARDEAWERLSVLGGGLREMEKRLADIQQAAEEAPDPDFGELSDQAAALLGIALNEADAIHAKAERAGEDARDAAHETGEAAARAAEEYAAKLREETDRFVRRTDERSRAEAERIRAEADAEARALVHAATGHAARVRVAAANASEQSEATLAERRRKADEDFTAAEAAADAAVAKVTAAADARVKEAEQHREAMLAEARRLDTEAQAKADAALGAAREKAARIKAASEREQADFTKRLDKVQTHLDHIKGTLASLTGAAVGAIEDPEDAAEAVAAKKADLTKAPAADQPTTVLGPVKTAAKPRQDDPRKPYTPTVPAEIPAPPAKPASFAKDPVPPKPATAPEQPAAAPEQPATAPDQPATAPDQPGAAPEAAAERRIVPKIVIVDDGIDHDTRPDRNRIQRRG
;
A
#
# COMPACT_ATOMS: atom_id res chain seq x y z
N MET A 1 -70.23 -67.77 20.68
CA MET A 1 -68.79 -68.08 20.66
C MET A 1 -68.26 -67.65 22.01
N SER A 2 -68.07 -68.60 22.90
CA SER A 2 -67.64 -68.33 24.27
C SER A 2 -66.14 -68.06 24.25
N ASP A 3 -65.75 -66.88 24.72
CA ASP A 3 -64.39 -66.43 24.87
C ASP A 3 -63.72 -67.35 25.91
N ALA A 4 -62.95 -68.35 25.44
CA ALA A 4 -62.25 -69.29 26.29
C ALA A 4 -61.06 -68.57 26.93
N VAL A 5 -61.28 -68.00 28.11
CA VAL A 5 -60.21 -67.45 28.95
C VAL A 5 -59.38 -68.64 29.45
N SER A 6 -58.11 -68.71 29.05
CA SER A 6 -57.19 -69.75 29.51
C SER A 6 -57.10 -69.76 31.05
N GLN A 7 -57.10 -70.94 31.65
CA GLN A 7 -56.97 -71.13 33.10
C GLN A 7 -55.64 -70.58 33.66
N TYR A 8 -54.65 -70.37 32.79
CA TYR A 8 -53.32 -69.86 33.12
C TYR A 8 -53.17 -68.35 32.88
N GLY A 9 -54.26 -67.63 32.58
CA GLY A 9 -54.29 -66.18 32.50
C GLY A 9 -53.78 -65.59 31.18
N PHE A 10 -53.66 -66.40 30.12
CA PHE A 10 -53.28 -65.90 28.80
C PHE A 10 -54.43 -65.15 28.12
N THR A 11 -54.14 -63.99 27.54
CA THR A 11 -55.11 -63.17 26.79
C THR A 11 -55.16 -63.57 25.30
N PRO A 12 -56.33 -63.75 24.68
CA PRO A 12 -56.45 -64.13 23.28
C PRO A 12 -56.00 -62.99 22.33
N SER A 13 -55.34 -63.34 21.22
CA SER A 13 -54.87 -62.40 20.19
C SER A 13 -55.29 -62.85 18.79
N ARG A 14 -55.49 -61.89 17.88
CA ARG A 14 -56.06 -62.10 16.53
C ARG A 14 -55.22 -63.00 15.61
N ARG A 15 -53.93 -63.24 15.95
CA ARG A 15 -53.03 -64.22 15.34
C ARG A 15 -52.18 -64.87 16.43
N GLY A 16 -52.78 -65.79 17.19
CA GLY A 16 -52.13 -66.49 18.31
C GLY A 16 -52.16 -68.02 18.14
N TYR A 17 -51.44 -68.71 19.03
CA TYR A 17 -51.52 -70.17 19.16
C TYR A 17 -52.92 -70.60 19.63
N ALA A 18 -53.30 -71.84 19.32
CA ALA A 18 -54.59 -72.38 19.73
C ALA A 18 -54.65 -72.52 21.28
N PRO A 19 -55.63 -71.91 21.97
CA PRO A 19 -55.71 -71.90 23.44
C PRO A 19 -55.65 -73.30 24.07
N ASP A 20 -56.38 -74.28 23.52
CA ASP A 20 -56.38 -75.66 24.02
C ASP A 20 -54.99 -76.32 23.93
N GLN A 21 -54.20 -75.98 22.91
CA GLN A 21 -52.82 -76.47 22.77
C GLN A 21 -51.89 -75.83 23.80
N VAL A 22 -52.10 -74.54 24.09
CA VAL A 22 -51.33 -73.81 25.11
C VAL A 22 -51.66 -74.36 26.50
N ASP A 23 -52.93 -74.55 26.83
CA ASP A 23 -53.34 -75.09 28.13
C ASP A 23 -52.85 -76.53 28.33
N ALA A 24 -52.91 -77.36 27.29
CA ALA A 24 -52.33 -78.71 27.32
C ALA A 24 -50.81 -78.69 27.51
N ALA A 25 -50.10 -77.79 26.82
CA ALA A 25 -48.66 -77.63 26.96
C ALA A 25 -48.26 -77.12 28.36
N VAL A 26 -48.98 -76.15 28.92
CA VAL A 26 -48.71 -75.59 30.25
C VAL A 26 -49.03 -76.61 31.35
N THR A 27 -50.09 -77.41 31.17
CA THR A 27 -50.40 -78.54 32.06
C THR A 27 -49.28 -79.58 32.04
N ALA A 28 -48.79 -79.95 30.85
CA ALA A 28 -47.69 -80.90 30.69
C ALA A 28 -46.38 -80.37 31.30
N LEU A 29 -46.06 -79.08 31.09
CA LEU A 29 -44.90 -78.43 31.69
C LEU A 29 -45.01 -78.32 33.21
N SER A 30 -46.20 -78.02 33.74
CA SER A 30 -46.43 -77.96 35.19
C SER A 30 -46.26 -79.33 35.83
N ARG A 31 -46.77 -80.38 35.20
CA ARG A 31 -46.55 -81.76 35.64
C ARG A 31 -45.06 -82.14 35.58
N ALA A 32 -44.37 -81.82 34.49
CA ALA A 32 -42.94 -82.09 34.36
C ALA A 32 -42.12 -81.33 35.42
N ARG A 33 -42.51 -80.09 35.75
CA ARG A 33 -41.94 -79.31 36.84
C ARG A 33 -42.14 -80.04 38.16
N ASP A 34 -43.36 -80.44 38.49
CA ASP A 34 -43.67 -81.11 39.76
C ASP A 34 -42.94 -82.46 39.89
N GLU A 35 -42.88 -83.24 38.81
CA GLU A 35 -42.08 -84.47 38.75
C GLU A 35 -40.58 -84.20 38.94
N ALA A 36 -40.05 -83.10 38.40
CA ALA A 36 -38.66 -82.70 38.62
C ALA A 36 -38.41 -82.24 40.06
N TRP A 37 -39.36 -81.54 40.68
CA TRP A 37 -39.29 -81.17 42.09
C TRP A 37 -39.30 -82.38 43.01
N GLU A 38 -40.16 -83.36 42.75
CA GLU A 38 -40.15 -84.61 43.51
C GLU A 38 -38.83 -85.37 43.35
N ARG A 39 -38.29 -85.45 42.12
CA ARG A 39 -36.96 -86.04 41.90
C ARG A 39 -35.87 -85.30 42.65
N LEU A 40 -35.89 -83.96 42.65
CA LEU A 40 -34.94 -83.14 43.39
C LEU A 40 -35.07 -83.35 44.91
N SER A 41 -36.30 -83.47 45.42
CA SER A 41 -36.58 -83.75 46.83
C SER A 41 -36.03 -85.11 47.24
N VAL A 42 -36.31 -86.16 46.43
CA VAL A 42 -35.79 -87.52 46.66
C VAL A 42 -34.27 -87.56 46.59
N LEU A 43 -33.66 -86.92 45.58
CA LEU A 43 -32.21 -86.86 45.44
C LEU A 43 -31.57 -86.07 46.58
N GLY A 44 -32.16 -84.95 46.98
CA GLY A 44 -31.68 -84.13 48.10
C GLY A 44 -31.84 -84.84 49.45
N GLY A 45 -32.88 -85.67 49.62
CA GLY A 45 -33.00 -86.57 50.77
C GLY A 45 -31.93 -87.65 50.77
N GLY A 46 -31.69 -88.28 49.61
CA GLY A 46 -30.64 -89.28 49.43
C GLY A 46 -29.23 -88.73 49.64
N LEU A 47 -28.94 -87.51 49.17
CA LEU A 47 -27.67 -86.82 49.37
C LEU A 47 -27.41 -86.58 50.86
N ARG A 48 -28.38 -86.03 51.59
CA ARG A 48 -28.26 -85.80 53.04
C ARG A 48 -28.06 -87.10 53.82
N GLU A 49 -28.75 -88.17 53.41
CA GLU A 49 -28.55 -89.50 53.99
C GLU A 49 -27.15 -90.05 53.71
N MET A 50 -26.61 -89.84 52.50
CA MET A 50 -25.24 -90.23 52.17
C MET A 50 -24.19 -89.38 52.90
N GLU A 51 -24.39 -88.06 53.01
CA GLU A 51 -23.54 -87.15 53.80
C GLU A 51 -23.53 -87.58 55.27
N LYS A 52 -24.70 -87.92 55.82
CA LYS A 52 -24.81 -88.45 57.18
C LYS A 52 -24.06 -89.77 57.34
N ARG A 53 -24.26 -90.73 56.43
CA ARG A 53 -23.52 -92.01 56.48
C ARG A 53 -22.01 -91.81 56.35
N LEU A 54 -21.58 -90.87 55.53
CA LEU A 54 -20.17 -90.54 55.38
C LEU A 54 -19.61 -89.94 56.67
N ALA A 55 -20.34 -89.01 57.30
CA ALA A 55 -19.98 -88.47 58.61
C ALA A 55 -19.95 -89.57 59.69
N ASP A 56 -20.95 -90.46 59.72
CA ASP A 56 -21.00 -91.59 60.64
C ASP A 56 -19.81 -92.55 60.42
N ILE A 57 -19.41 -92.81 59.17
CA ILE A 57 -18.24 -93.62 58.83
C ILE A 57 -16.94 -92.92 59.24
N GLN A 58 -16.80 -91.62 58.97
CA GLN A 58 -15.63 -90.85 59.37
C GLN A 58 -15.48 -90.81 60.89
N GLN A 59 -16.57 -90.52 61.59
CA GLN A 59 -16.60 -90.55 63.05
C GLN A 59 -16.30 -91.94 63.59
N ALA A 60 -16.86 -93.00 63.01
CA ALA A 60 -16.53 -94.37 63.39
C ALA A 60 -15.06 -94.73 63.12
N ALA A 61 -14.44 -94.14 62.09
CA ALA A 61 -13.01 -94.30 61.80
C ALA A 61 -12.11 -93.49 62.75
N GLU A 62 -12.53 -92.29 63.17
CA GLU A 62 -11.84 -91.49 64.19
C GLU A 62 -11.96 -92.10 65.59
N GLU A 63 -13.11 -92.71 65.91
CA GLU A 63 -13.36 -93.42 67.16
C GLU A 63 -12.77 -94.83 67.18
N ALA A 64 -12.38 -95.37 66.02
CA ALA A 64 -11.73 -96.68 65.93
C ALA A 64 -10.37 -96.62 66.65
N PRO A 65 -10.09 -97.55 67.59
CA PRO A 65 -8.76 -97.67 68.16
C PRO A 65 -7.73 -97.90 67.06
N ASP A 66 -6.53 -97.36 67.25
CA ASP A 66 -5.41 -97.65 66.35
C ASP A 66 -5.23 -99.17 66.22
N PRO A 67 -4.99 -99.69 65.01
CA PRO A 67 -4.89 -101.13 64.78
C PRO A 67 -3.71 -101.71 65.56
N ASP A 68 -3.99 -102.37 66.69
CA ASP A 68 -3.00 -103.06 67.51
C ASP A 68 -2.83 -104.50 67.02
N PHE A 69 -1.73 -104.76 66.32
CA PHE A 69 -1.39 -106.11 65.86
C PHE A 69 -0.63 -106.94 66.90
N GLY A 70 -0.44 -106.43 68.12
CA GLY A 70 0.15 -107.17 69.24
C GLY A 70 -0.67 -108.40 69.65
N GLU A 71 -1.99 -108.34 69.46
CA GLU A 71 -2.88 -109.49 69.70
C GLU A 71 -2.67 -110.63 68.67
N LEU A 72 -2.15 -110.30 67.48
CA LEU A 72 -1.93 -111.27 66.40
C LEU A 72 -0.55 -111.95 66.52
N SER A 73 0.50 -111.16 66.75
CA SER A 73 1.86 -111.65 67.09
C SER A 73 2.81 -110.47 67.40
N ASP A 74 3.85 -110.73 68.20
CA ASP A 74 4.94 -109.77 68.44
C ASP A 74 5.61 -109.30 67.12
N GLN A 75 5.71 -110.19 66.13
CA GLN A 75 6.26 -109.85 64.82
C GLN A 75 5.38 -108.87 64.05
N ALA A 76 4.06 -108.99 64.15
CA ALA A 76 3.13 -108.08 63.49
C ALA A 76 3.14 -106.68 64.13
N ALA A 77 3.23 -106.59 65.46
CA ALA A 77 3.43 -105.32 66.17
C ALA A 77 4.76 -104.64 65.79
N ALA A 78 5.85 -105.41 65.70
CA ALA A 78 7.15 -104.88 65.27
C ALA A 78 7.13 -104.36 63.82
N LEU A 79 6.44 -105.07 62.90
CA LEU A 79 6.27 -104.62 61.51
C LEU A 79 5.45 -103.33 61.41
N LEU A 80 4.37 -103.18 62.19
CA LEU A 80 3.61 -101.94 62.23
C LEU A 80 4.48 -100.76 62.72
N GLY A 81 5.25 -100.97 63.80
CA GLY A 81 6.16 -99.93 64.31
C GLY A 81 7.22 -99.50 63.28
N ILE A 82 7.77 -100.45 62.52
CA ILE A 82 8.70 -100.13 61.41
C ILE A 82 7.98 -99.35 60.30
N ALA A 83 6.77 -99.78 59.92
CA ALA A 83 6.00 -99.13 58.87
C ALA A 83 5.61 -97.68 59.23
N LEU A 84 5.20 -97.43 60.48
CA LEU A 84 4.88 -96.08 60.96
C LEU A 84 6.11 -95.18 61.00
N ASN A 85 7.25 -95.68 61.51
CA ASN A 85 8.50 -94.92 61.49
C ASN A 85 8.97 -94.61 60.06
N GLU A 86 8.80 -95.54 59.12
CA GLU A 86 9.11 -95.31 57.70
C GLU A 86 8.14 -94.28 57.09
N ALA A 87 6.85 -94.34 57.42
CA ALA A 87 5.86 -93.36 56.98
C ALA A 87 6.21 -91.95 57.47
N ASP A 88 6.55 -91.80 58.76
CA ASP A 88 7.00 -90.52 59.33
C ASP A 88 8.29 -90.01 58.66
N ALA A 89 9.25 -90.91 58.39
CA ALA A 89 10.47 -90.57 57.69
C ALA A 89 10.20 -90.10 56.24
N ILE A 90 9.27 -90.75 55.53
CA ILE A 90 8.84 -90.35 54.19
C ILE A 90 8.13 -89.01 54.24
N HIS A 91 7.23 -88.79 55.20
CA HIS A 91 6.53 -87.51 55.38
C HIS A 91 7.50 -86.37 55.64
N ALA A 92 8.42 -86.53 56.61
CA ALA A 92 9.43 -85.52 56.90
C ALA A 92 10.35 -85.25 55.71
N LYS A 93 10.67 -86.26 54.90
CA LYS A 93 11.45 -86.08 53.67
C LYS A 93 10.66 -85.34 52.58
N ALA A 94 9.38 -85.66 52.43
CA ALA A 94 8.50 -85.00 51.46
C ALA A 94 8.27 -83.53 51.84
N GLU A 95 8.11 -83.23 53.13
CA GLU A 95 7.95 -81.86 53.63
C GLU A 95 9.20 -81.02 53.36
N ARG A 96 10.39 -81.51 53.72
CA ARG A 96 11.67 -80.84 53.41
C ARG A 96 11.87 -80.65 51.90
N ALA A 97 11.60 -81.68 51.11
CA ALA A 97 11.71 -81.55 49.65
C ALA A 97 10.73 -80.50 49.08
N GLY A 98 9.55 -80.35 49.69
CA GLY A 98 8.58 -79.31 49.35
C GLY A 98 9.06 -77.91 49.75
N GLU A 99 9.67 -77.77 50.93
CA GLU A 99 10.31 -76.52 51.39
C GLU A 99 11.48 -76.14 50.48
N ASP A 100 12.42 -77.05 50.22
CA ASP A 100 13.55 -76.84 49.31
C ASP A 100 13.08 -76.42 47.91
N ALA A 101 12.02 -77.04 47.38
CA ALA A 101 11.46 -76.68 46.09
C ALA A 101 10.80 -75.28 46.09
N ARG A 102 10.14 -74.89 47.19
CA ARG A 102 9.57 -73.54 47.35
C ARG A 102 10.65 -72.49 47.45
N ASP A 103 11.70 -72.75 48.24
CA ASP A 103 12.81 -71.82 48.41
C ASP A 103 13.57 -71.63 47.10
N ALA A 104 13.85 -72.72 46.37
CA ALA A 104 14.45 -72.64 45.04
C ALA A 104 13.56 -71.87 44.04
N ALA A 105 12.24 -72.07 44.07
CA ALA A 105 11.31 -71.30 43.23
C ALA A 105 11.27 -69.81 43.62
N HIS A 106 11.37 -69.50 44.91
CA HIS A 106 11.41 -68.12 45.40
C HIS A 106 12.70 -67.42 45.00
N GLU A 107 13.85 -68.05 45.20
CA GLU A 107 15.16 -67.51 44.81
C GLU A 107 15.27 -67.25 43.31
N THR A 108 14.80 -68.20 42.49
CA THR A 108 14.77 -68.03 41.02
C THR A 108 13.80 -66.93 40.60
N GLY A 109 12.65 -66.82 41.26
CA GLY A 109 11.69 -65.74 41.08
C GLY A 109 12.27 -64.37 41.42
N GLU A 110 12.94 -64.22 42.56
CA GLU A 110 13.61 -62.98 42.94
C GLU A 110 14.75 -62.62 41.99
N ALA A 111 15.55 -63.61 41.57
CA ALA A 111 16.63 -63.38 40.62
C ALA A 111 16.08 -62.87 39.26
N ALA A 112 14.99 -63.46 38.78
CA ALA A 112 14.32 -63.01 37.56
C ALA A 112 13.71 -61.61 37.73
N ALA A 113 13.10 -61.31 38.87
CA ALA A 113 12.56 -59.99 39.18
C ALA A 113 13.66 -58.92 39.22
N ARG A 114 14.75 -59.17 39.94
CA ARG A 114 15.93 -58.28 39.99
C ARG A 114 16.51 -58.03 38.60
N ALA A 115 16.68 -59.09 37.79
CA ALA A 115 17.18 -58.95 36.43
C ALA A 115 16.24 -58.13 35.52
N ALA A 116 14.92 -58.31 35.66
CA ALA A 116 13.94 -57.53 34.92
C ALA A 116 13.95 -56.05 35.33
N GLU A 117 14.09 -55.75 36.64
CA GLU A 117 14.19 -54.39 37.15
C GLU A 117 15.45 -53.68 36.64
N GLU A 118 16.62 -54.34 36.70
CA GLU A 118 17.87 -53.80 36.19
C GLU A 118 17.80 -53.53 34.68
N TYR A 119 17.22 -54.45 33.92
CA TYR A 119 17.03 -54.27 32.48
C TYR A 119 16.09 -53.08 32.19
N ALA A 120 14.96 -52.99 32.90
CA ALA A 120 14.03 -51.87 32.75
C ALA A 120 14.67 -50.54 33.15
N ALA A 121 15.51 -50.50 34.19
CA ALA A 121 16.23 -49.30 34.60
C ALA A 121 17.24 -48.86 33.54
N LYS A 122 18.05 -49.79 33.00
CA LYS A 122 19.00 -49.52 31.91
C LYS A 122 18.29 -49.01 30.66
N LEU A 123 17.19 -49.66 30.27
CA LEU A 123 16.41 -49.25 29.10
C LEU A 123 15.83 -47.84 29.26
N ARG A 124 15.30 -47.50 30.45
CA ARG A 124 14.82 -46.13 30.75
C ARG A 124 15.95 -45.12 30.65
N GLU A 125 17.10 -45.42 31.24
CA GLU A 125 18.26 -44.50 31.21
C GLU A 125 18.79 -44.29 29.78
N GLU A 126 18.90 -45.35 28.98
CA GLU A 126 19.29 -45.25 27.57
C GLU A 126 18.31 -44.44 26.74
N THR A 127 17.01 -44.66 26.97
CA THR A 127 15.94 -43.92 26.30
C THR A 127 15.99 -42.45 26.68
N ASP A 128 16.14 -42.12 27.96
CA ASP A 128 16.26 -40.73 28.43
C ASP A 128 17.48 -40.03 27.84
N ARG A 129 18.64 -40.70 27.77
CA ARG A 129 19.84 -40.17 27.12
C ARG A 129 19.64 -39.98 25.62
N PHE A 130 18.89 -40.87 24.96
CA PHE A 130 18.57 -40.71 23.54
C PHE A 130 17.64 -39.51 23.32
N VAL A 131 16.55 -39.41 24.09
CA VAL A 131 15.60 -38.28 24.01
C VAL A 131 16.31 -36.95 24.26
N ARG A 132 17.15 -36.86 25.30
CA ARG A 132 17.92 -35.64 25.59
C ARG A 132 18.83 -35.24 24.43
N ARG A 133 19.59 -36.19 23.87
CA ARG A 133 20.47 -35.91 22.72
C ARG A 133 19.69 -35.44 21.49
N THR A 134 18.54 -36.03 21.22
CA THR A 134 17.69 -35.62 20.09
C THR A 134 17.10 -34.23 20.33
N ASP A 135 16.60 -33.92 21.54
CA ASP A 135 16.08 -32.60 21.90
C ASP A 135 17.18 -31.51 21.83
N GLU A 136 18.35 -31.77 22.40
CA GLU A 136 19.52 -30.87 22.31
C GLU A 136 19.92 -30.61 20.85
N ARG A 137 19.95 -31.64 20.01
CA ARG A 137 20.24 -31.49 18.58
C ARG A 137 19.19 -30.64 17.87
N SER A 138 17.90 -30.91 18.11
CA SER A 138 16.81 -30.15 17.51
C SER A 138 16.79 -28.69 17.97
N ARG A 139 17.09 -28.42 19.25
CA ARG A 139 17.22 -27.05 19.78
C ARG A 139 18.41 -26.33 19.17
N ALA A 140 19.57 -26.98 19.09
CA ALA A 140 20.76 -26.40 18.47
C ALA A 140 20.53 -26.07 16.98
N GLU A 141 19.80 -26.93 16.25
CA GLU A 141 19.42 -26.68 14.86
C GLU A 141 18.43 -25.50 14.75
N ALA A 142 17.41 -25.45 15.61
CA ALA A 142 16.47 -24.33 15.64
C ALA A 142 17.17 -23.00 15.99
N GLU A 143 18.11 -23.00 16.93
CA GLU A 143 18.91 -21.82 17.29
C GLU A 143 19.81 -21.38 16.14
N ARG A 144 20.42 -22.32 15.40
CA ARG A 144 21.21 -22.00 14.20
C ARG A 144 20.36 -21.33 13.14
N ILE A 145 19.18 -21.88 12.82
CA ILE A 145 18.25 -21.30 11.84
C ILE A 145 17.82 -19.89 12.26
N ARG A 146 17.51 -19.69 13.56
CA ARG A 146 17.18 -18.35 14.08
C ARG A 146 18.35 -17.38 13.97
N ALA A 147 19.55 -17.80 14.34
CA ALA A 147 20.74 -16.96 14.27
C ALA A 147 21.08 -16.56 12.83
N GLU A 148 20.93 -17.48 11.88
CA GLU A 148 21.09 -17.25 10.44
C GLU A 148 20.03 -16.27 9.92
N ALA A 149 18.75 -16.52 10.18
CA ALA A 149 17.66 -15.62 9.78
C ALA A 149 17.83 -14.21 10.37
N ASP A 150 18.27 -14.10 11.63
CA ASP A 150 18.55 -12.82 12.27
C ASP A 150 19.75 -12.10 11.64
N ALA A 151 20.79 -12.85 11.26
CA ALA A 151 21.95 -12.30 10.56
C ALA A 151 21.57 -11.78 9.17
N GLU A 152 20.77 -12.54 8.42
CA GLU A 152 20.22 -12.14 7.13
C GLU A 152 19.33 -10.91 7.24
N ALA A 153 18.43 -10.87 8.23
CA ALA A 153 17.56 -9.72 8.48
C ALA A 153 18.39 -8.47 8.77
N ARG A 154 19.42 -8.57 9.61
CA ARG A 154 20.36 -7.46 9.88
C ARG A 154 21.09 -7.03 8.61
N ALA A 155 21.60 -7.97 7.82
CA ALA A 155 22.30 -7.66 6.57
C ALA A 155 21.38 -6.94 5.57
N LEU A 156 20.12 -7.37 5.45
CA LEU A 156 19.11 -6.72 4.61
C LEU A 156 18.82 -5.29 5.08
N VAL A 157 18.62 -5.08 6.38
CA VAL A 157 18.41 -3.74 6.95
C VAL A 157 19.64 -2.85 6.69
N HIS A 158 20.86 -3.35 6.89
CA HIS A 158 22.07 -2.60 6.58
C HIS A 158 22.20 -2.26 5.09
N ALA A 159 21.88 -3.20 4.21
CA ALA A 159 21.89 -2.97 2.77
C ALA A 159 20.82 -1.93 2.36
N ALA A 160 19.61 -2.02 2.91
CA ALA A 160 18.51 -1.11 2.64
C ALA A 160 18.80 0.30 3.16
N THR A 161 19.33 0.43 4.39
CA THR A 161 19.74 1.72 4.95
C THR A 161 20.89 2.34 4.16
N GLY A 162 21.89 1.54 3.75
CA GLY A 162 22.96 2.00 2.86
C GLY A 162 22.45 2.46 1.49
N HIS A 163 21.48 1.74 0.90
CA HIS A 163 20.85 2.15 -0.34
C HIS A 163 20.06 3.46 -0.18
N ALA A 164 19.24 3.57 0.88
CA ALA A 164 18.49 4.78 1.18
C ALA A 164 19.40 6.00 1.39
N ALA A 165 20.55 5.81 2.06
CA ALA A 165 21.56 6.86 2.22
C ALA A 165 22.14 7.29 0.86
N ARG A 166 22.51 6.34 -0.01
CA ARG A 166 22.98 6.65 -1.38
C ARG A 166 21.94 7.40 -2.20
N VAL A 167 20.67 7.01 -2.13
CA VAL A 167 19.58 7.70 -2.83
C VAL A 167 19.42 9.13 -2.31
N ARG A 168 19.49 9.35 -0.99
CA ARG A 168 19.42 10.70 -0.40
C ARG A 168 20.58 11.58 -0.86
N VAL A 169 21.81 11.05 -0.87
CA VAL A 169 22.99 11.79 -1.36
C VAL A 169 22.86 12.08 -2.86
N ALA A 170 22.46 11.11 -3.67
CA ALA A 170 22.24 11.31 -5.10
C ALA A 170 21.15 12.35 -5.39
N ALA A 171 20.04 12.34 -4.64
CA ALA A 171 18.98 13.32 -4.74
C ALA A 171 19.44 14.73 -4.33
N ALA A 172 20.22 14.84 -3.25
CA ALA A 172 20.80 16.11 -2.81
C ALA A 172 21.76 16.68 -3.87
N ASN A 173 22.66 15.86 -4.41
CA ASN A 173 23.57 16.26 -5.48
C ASN A 173 22.82 16.68 -6.75
N ALA A 174 21.76 15.96 -7.13
CA ALA A 174 20.92 16.34 -8.26
C ALA A 174 20.19 17.67 -8.04
N SER A 175 19.72 17.92 -6.81
CA SER A 175 19.13 19.20 -6.42
C SER A 175 20.13 20.33 -6.54
N GLU A 176 21.33 20.16 -5.98
CA GLU A 176 22.42 21.15 -6.07
C GLU A 176 22.80 21.47 -7.51
N GLN A 177 22.94 20.44 -8.37
CA GLN A 177 23.20 20.63 -9.80
C GLN A 177 22.07 21.40 -10.50
N SER A 178 20.81 21.12 -10.14
CA SER A 178 19.66 21.83 -10.71
C SER A 178 19.61 23.30 -10.29
N GLU A 179 19.95 23.60 -9.03
CA GLU A 179 20.03 24.96 -8.50
C GLU A 179 21.19 25.73 -9.13
N ALA A 180 22.35 25.11 -9.29
CA ALA A 180 23.49 25.70 -9.98
C ALA A 180 23.13 26.05 -11.44
N THR A 181 22.51 25.12 -12.17
CA THR A 181 22.04 25.36 -13.54
C THR A 181 21.02 26.50 -13.60
N LEU A 182 20.10 26.59 -12.64
CA LEU A 182 19.12 27.68 -12.56
C LEU A 182 19.79 29.02 -12.24
N ALA A 183 20.76 29.04 -11.33
CA ALA A 183 21.52 30.23 -10.98
C ALA A 183 22.33 30.77 -12.17
N GLU A 184 22.98 29.89 -12.94
CA GLU A 184 23.66 30.27 -14.18
C GLU A 184 22.69 30.86 -15.21
N ARG A 185 21.52 30.24 -15.39
CA ARG A 185 20.48 30.76 -16.29
C ARG A 185 19.95 32.12 -15.84
N ARG A 186 19.74 32.31 -14.53
CA ARG A 186 19.32 33.60 -13.96
C ARG A 186 20.38 34.67 -14.19
N ARG A 187 21.64 34.38 -13.87
CA ARG A 187 22.76 35.28 -14.11
C ARG A 187 22.85 35.68 -15.59
N LYS A 188 22.75 34.71 -16.51
CA LYS A 188 22.76 35.00 -17.94
C LYS A 188 21.57 35.87 -18.35
N ALA A 189 20.38 35.59 -17.84
CA ALA A 189 19.19 36.41 -18.12
C ALA A 189 19.35 37.84 -17.59
N ASP A 190 19.95 38.02 -16.41
CA ASP A 190 20.24 39.34 -15.83
C ASP A 190 21.30 40.09 -16.66
N GLU A 191 22.35 39.40 -17.12
CA GLU A 191 23.36 39.95 -18.03
C GLU A 191 22.74 40.38 -19.38
N ASP A 192 21.88 39.54 -19.96
CA ASP A 192 21.16 39.85 -21.20
C ASP A 192 20.18 41.03 -21.00
N PHE A 193 19.48 41.09 -19.86
CA PHE A 193 18.56 42.17 -19.54
C PHE A 193 19.28 43.50 -19.35
N THR A 194 20.37 43.52 -18.57
CA THR A 194 21.20 44.72 -18.38
C THR A 194 21.82 45.21 -19.68
N ALA A 195 22.24 44.31 -20.57
CA ALA A 195 22.73 44.67 -21.90
C ALA A 195 21.63 45.28 -22.79
N ALA A 196 20.42 44.70 -22.76
CA ALA A 196 19.26 45.21 -23.48
C ALA A 196 18.81 46.59 -22.96
N GLU A 197 18.82 46.80 -21.64
CA GLU A 197 18.51 48.08 -21.00
C GLU A 197 19.54 49.16 -21.40
N ALA A 198 20.84 48.85 -21.31
CA ALA A 198 21.89 49.78 -21.76
C ALA A 198 21.79 50.11 -23.26
N ALA A 199 21.41 49.14 -24.10
CA ALA A 199 21.19 49.37 -25.53
C ALA A 199 19.95 50.24 -25.79
N ALA A 200 18.87 50.04 -25.02
CA ALA A 200 17.67 50.87 -25.08
C ALA A 200 17.96 52.31 -24.63
N ASP A 201 18.65 52.50 -23.51
CA ASP A 201 19.08 53.81 -23.01
C ASP A 201 19.98 54.54 -24.03
N ALA A 202 20.93 53.82 -24.65
CA ALA A 202 21.76 54.39 -25.70
C ALA A 202 20.95 54.78 -26.94
N ALA A 203 19.90 54.02 -27.31
CA ALA A 203 19.00 54.37 -28.41
C ALA A 203 18.14 55.59 -28.06
N VAL A 204 17.59 55.66 -26.85
CA VAL A 204 16.85 56.82 -26.33
C VAL A 204 17.75 58.05 -26.34
N ALA A 205 18.97 57.97 -25.80
CA ALA A 205 19.93 59.08 -25.79
C ALA A 205 20.29 59.60 -27.20
N LYS A 206 20.42 58.70 -28.18
CA LYS A 206 20.63 59.09 -29.59
C LYS A 206 19.42 59.81 -30.16
N VAL A 207 18.20 59.32 -29.91
CA VAL A 207 16.96 59.94 -30.40
C VAL A 207 16.74 61.29 -29.73
N THR A 208 16.96 61.42 -28.43
CA THR A 208 16.84 62.70 -27.72
C THR A 208 17.88 63.69 -28.19
N ALA A 209 19.16 63.29 -28.34
CA ALA A 209 20.20 64.17 -28.88
C ALA A 209 19.90 64.65 -30.31
N ALA A 210 19.36 63.77 -31.17
CA ALA A 210 18.92 64.15 -32.52
C ALA A 210 17.70 65.08 -32.50
N ALA A 211 16.76 64.87 -31.57
CA ALA A 211 15.63 65.75 -31.37
C ALA A 211 16.07 67.14 -30.87
N ASP A 212 16.94 67.21 -29.87
CA ASP A 212 17.51 68.45 -29.33
C ASP A 212 18.32 69.20 -30.38
N ALA A 213 19.10 68.50 -31.22
CA ALA A 213 19.81 69.09 -32.34
C ALA A 213 18.84 69.72 -33.36
N ARG A 214 17.75 69.02 -33.71
CA ARG A 214 16.70 69.57 -34.60
C ARG A 214 15.97 70.75 -33.99
N VAL A 215 15.70 70.73 -32.68
CA VAL A 215 15.12 71.88 -31.97
C VAL A 215 16.08 73.06 -32.04
N LYS A 216 17.37 72.85 -31.76
CA LYS A 216 18.40 73.89 -31.84
C LYS A 216 18.57 74.45 -33.25
N GLU A 217 18.58 73.60 -34.27
CA GLU A 217 18.58 74.03 -35.68
C GLU A 217 17.32 74.83 -36.01
N ALA A 218 16.14 74.39 -35.57
CA ALA A 218 14.88 75.10 -35.77
C ALA A 218 14.87 76.47 -35.05
N GLU A 219 15.42 76.55 -33.84
CA GLU A 219 15.60 77.80 -33.09
C GLU A 219 16.57 78.74 -33.80
N GLN A 220 17.73 78.25 -34.27
CA GLN A 220 18.69 79.04 -35.05
C GLN A 220 18.10 79.53 -36.37
N HIS A 221 17.36 78.69 -37.10
CA HIS A 221 16.63 79.10 -38.30
C HIS A 221 15.59 80.17 -37.97
N ARG A 222 14.82 80.00 -36.88
CA ARG A 222 13.86 81.00 -36.42
C ARG A 222 14.56 82.33 -36.08
N GLU A 223 15.67 82.30 -35.35
CA GLU A 223 16.44 83.50 -35.01
C GLU A 223 17.00 84.18 -36.26
N ALA A 224 17.54 83.42 -37.21
CA ALA A 224 18.03 83.94 -38.49
C ALA A 224 16.90 84.60 -39.30
N MET A 225 15.74 83.96 -39.40
CA MET A 225 14.56 84.52 -40.08
C MET A 225 14.03 85.77 -39.36
N LEU A 226 14.05 85.81 -38.03
CA LEU A 226 13.67 87.00 -37.25
C LEU A 226 14.68 88.14 -37.43
N ALA A 227 15.99 87.84 -37.52
CA ALA A 227 17.03 88.83 -37.78
C ALA A 227 16.92 89.39 -39.21
N GLU A 228 16.64 88.54 -40.20
CA GLU A 228 16.37 88.94 -41.58
C GLU A 228 15.09 89.79 -41.67
N ALA A 229 14.02 89.38 -41.00
CA ALA A 229 12.79 90.17 -40.92
C ALA A 229 13.03 91.55 -40.29
N ARG A 230 13.80 91.63 -39.20
CA ARG A 230 14.21 92.91 -38.59
C ARG A 230 15.05 93.75 -39.54
N ARG A 231 15.97 93.14 -40.30
CA ARG A 231 16.79 93.84 -41.29
C ARG A 231 15.95 94.37 -42.45
N LEU A 232 15.00 93.57 -42.95
CA LEU A 232 14.07 94.02 -43.99
C LEU A 232 13.18 95.15 -43.47
N ASP A 233 12.75 95.10 -42.21
CA ASP A 233 11.96 96.15 -41.57
C ASP A 233 12.78 97.44 -41.38
N THR A 234 14.04 97.36 -40.95
CA THR A 234 14.92 98.54 -40.86
C THR A 234 15.28 99.10 -42.24
N GLU A 235 15.51 98.26 -43.25
CA GLU A 235 15.70 98.70 -44.64
C GLU A 235 14.42 99.34 -45.21
N ALA A 236 13.24 98.80 -44.89
CA ALA A 236 11.96 99.38 -45.27
C ALA A 236 11.71 100.73 -44.58
N GLN A 237 12.00 100.84 -43.28
CA GLN A 237 11.95 102.09 -42.53
C GLN A 237 12.95 103.11 -43.09
N ALA A 238 14.20 102.73 -43.35
CA ALA A 238 15.19 103.62 -43.96
C ALA A 238 14.76 104.09 -45.37
N LYS A 239 14.16 103.22 -46.20
CA LYS A 239 13.59 103.60 -47.49
C LYS A 239 12.38 104.53 -47.32
N ALA A 240 11.53 104.29 -46.33
CA ALA A 240 10.40 105.16 -46.02
C ALA A 240 10.87 106.54 -45.54
N ASP A 241 11.86 106.60 -44.64
CA ASP A 241 12.48 107.83 -44.16
C ASP A 241 13.21 108.58 -45.27
N ALA A 242 13.92 107.88 -46.17
CA ALA A 242 14.54 108.47 -47.35
C ALA A 242 13.49 109.04 -48.32
N ALA A 243 12.38 108.33 -48.54
CA ALA A 243 11.27 108.81 -49.36
C ALA A 243 10.59 110.03 -48.73
N LEU A 244 10.39 110.03 -47.40
CA LEU A 244 9.88 111.18 -46.65
C LEU A 244 10.85 112.36 -46.64
N GLY A 245 12.16 112.10 -46.55
CA GLY A 245 13.22 113.10 -46.66
C GLY A 245 13.23 113.74 -48.05
N ALA A 246 13.22 112.93 -49.12
CA ALA A 246 13.11 113.40 -50.50
C ALA A 246 11.80 114.17 -50.75
N ALA A 247 10.68 113.73 -50.17
CA ALA A 247 9.41 114.44 -50.23
C ALA A 247 9.47 115.79 -49.50
N ARG A 248 10.11 115.86 -48.33
CA ARG A 248 10.33 117.11 -47.57
C ARG A 248 11.27 118.06 -48.30
N GLU A 249 12.35 117.57 -48.89
CA GLU A 249 13.22 118.41 -49.73
C GLU A 249 12.48 118.95 -50.95
N LYS A 250 11.66 118.11 -51.60
CA LYS A 250 10.85 118.54 -52.74
C LYS A 250 9.80 119.56 -52.29
N ALA A 251 9.17 119.35 -51.14
CA ALA A 251 8.25 120.31 -50.52
C ALA A 251 8.96 121.61 -50.13
N ALA A 252 10.19 121.56 -49.60
CA ALA A 252 10.98 122.74 -49.27
C ALA A 252 11.44 123.49 -50.53
N ARG A 253 11.78 122.78 -51.62
CA ARG A 253 12.08 123.39 -52.93
C ARG A 253 10.86 124.04 -53.54
N ILE A 254 9.69 123.39 -53.47
CA ILE A 254 8.42 123.97 -53.92
C ILE A 254 8.10 125.21 -53.09
N LYS A 255 8.23 125.13 -51.76
CA LYS A 255 7.99 126.27 -50.87
C LYS A 255 8.95 127.43 -51.15
N ALA A 256 10.23 127.18 -51.32
CA ALA A 256 11.22 128.20 -51.68
C ALA A 256 11.02 128.76 -53.10
N ALA A 257 10.56 127.94 -54.05
CA ALA A 257 10.17 128.40 -55.38
C ALA A 257 8.91 129.27 -55.34
N SER A 258 7.90 128.88 -54.54
CA SER A 258 6.69 129.67 -54.31
C SER A 258 6.97 130.96 -53.54
N GLU A 259 7.87 130.96 -52.57
CA GLU A 259 8.30 132.18 -51.84
C GLU A 259 9.06 133.14 -52.78
N ARG A 260 9.87 132.61 -53.71
CA ARG A 260 10.51 133.43 -54.75
C ARG A 260 9.50 133.97 -55.76
N GLU A 261 8.55 133.16 -56.21
CA GLU A 261 7.45 133.60 -57.08
C GLU A 261 6.56 134.63 -56.39
N GLN A 262 6.27 134.47 -55.09
CA GLN A 262 5.54 135.45 -54.28
C GLN A 262 6.34 136.75 -54.15
N ALA A 263 7.64 136.68 -53.83
CA ALA A 263 8.49 137.87 -53.76
C ALA A 263 8.61 138.61 -55.10
N ASP A 264 8.65 137.88 -56.22
CA ASP A 264 8.68 138.48 -57.56
C ASP A 264 7.30 138.99 -58.00
N PHE A 265 6.20 138.39 -57.54
CA PHE A 265 4.84 138.94 -57.68
C PHE A 265 4.69 140.26 -56.89
N THR A 266 5.21 140.33 -55.66
CA THR A 266 5.18 141.56 -54.85
C THR A 266 5.99 142.68 -55.50
N LYS A 267 7.17 142.37 -56.06
CA LYS A 267 7.97 143.35 -56.83
C LYS A 267 7.28 143.82 -58.11
N ARG A 268 6.48 142.96 -58.77
CA ARG A 268 5.65 143.36 -59.92
C ARG A 268 4.48 144.26 -59.49
N LEU A 269 3.86 143.98 -58.34
CA LEU A 269 2.82 144.84 -57.76
C LEU A 269 3.36 146.23 -57.38
N ASP A 270 4.50 146.31 -56.68
CA ASP A 270 5.13 147.60 -56.32
C ASP A 270 5.49 148.42 -57.58
N LYS A 271 5.95 147.75 -58.65
CA LYS A 271 6.29 148.42 -59.91
C LYS A 271 5.05 148.93 -60.65
N VAL A 272 3.91 148.23 -60.59
CA VAL A 272 2.64 148.67 -61.18
C VAL A 272 1.99 149.78 -60.36
N GLN A 273 2.05 149.71 -59.02
CA GLN A 273 1.56 150.77 -58.13
C GLN A 273 2.37 152.08 -58.26
N THR A 274 3.70 152.00 -58.42
CA THR A 274 4.53 153.19 -58.67
C THR A 274 4.18 153.87 -60.01
N HIS A 275 3.85 153.09 -61.05
CA HIS A 275 3.36 153.63 -62.33
C HIS A 275 1.94 154.21 -62.22
N LEU A 276 1.06 153.64 -61.39
CA LEU A 276 -0.28 154.16 -61.15
C LEU A 276 -0.28 155.43 -60.28
N ASP A 277 0.63 155.57 -59.31
CA ASP A 277 0.76 156.79 -58.49
C ASP A 277 1.39 157.94 -59.27
N HIS A 278 2.31 157.66 -60.20
CA HIS A 278 2.88 158.68 -61.09
C HIS A 278 1.86 159.20 -62.11
N ILE A 279 0.98 158.32 -62.62
CA ILE A 279 -0.12 158.68 -63.52
C ILE A 279 -1.23 159.40 -62.74
N LYS A 280 -1.55 158.97 -61.50
CA LYS A 280 -2.52 159.65 -60.62
C LYS A 280 -2.04 161.03 -60.13
N GLY A 281 -0.73 161.23 -59.95
CA GLY A 281 -0.15 162.53 -59.60
C GLY A 281 -0.10 163.54 -60.75
N THR A 282 -0.02 163.08 -62.00
CA THR A 282 0.04 163.97 -63.18
C THR A 282 -1.34 164.25 -63.80
N LEU A 283 -2.33 163.35 -63.63
CA LEU A 283 -3.72 163.60 -64.03
C LEU A 283 -4.54 164.38 -62.98
N ALA A 284 -4.11 164.49 -61.72
CA ALA A 284 -4.83 165.26 -60.69
C ALA A 284 -4.59 166.79 -60.73
N SER A 285 -3.68 167.29 -61.57
CA SER A 285 -3.43 168.74 -61.78
C SER A 285 -4.16 169.32 -63.00
N LEU A 286 -4.53 168.48 -63.98
CA LEU A 286 -5.22 168.90 -65.19
C LEU A 286 -6.32 167.88 -65.49
N THR A 287 -7.57 168.29 -65.36
CA THR A 287 -8.84 167.56 -65.60
C THR A 287 -9.45 166.87 -64.38
N GLY A 288 -10.35 167.60 -63.70
CA GLY A 288 -11.26 167.02 -62.74
C GLY A 288 -12.36 166.21 -63.41
N ALA A 289 -12.64 165.02 -62.87
CA ALA A 289 -13.93 164.33 -62.86
C ALA A 289 -13.80 163.00 -62.10
N ALA A 290 -14.92 162.58 -61.52
CA ALA A 290 -15.13 161.43 -60.65
C ALA A 290 -14.94 160.04 -61.29
N VAL A 291 -14.84 158.99 -60.45
CA VAL A 291 -15.39 157.60 -60.50
C VAL A 291 -14.63 156.81 -59.41
N GLY A 292 -15.19 156.29 -58.30
CA GLY A 292 -16.41 155.48 -58.12
C GLY A 292 -16.05 153.99 -58.25
N ALA A 293 -15.65 153.27 -57.19
CA ALA A 293 -16.49 152.44 -56.30
C ALA A 293 -17.23 151.28 -57.01
N ILE A 294 -16.91 149.99 -56.70
CA ILE A 294 -17.69 148.71 -56.78
C ILE A 294 -16.86 147.63 -55.99
N GLU A 295 -17.25 147.12 -54.80
CA GLU A 295 -18.17 146.00 -54.43
C GLU A 295 -17.70 144.55 -54.77
N ASP A 296 -17.55 143.71 -53.71
CA ASP A 296 -17.74 142.22 -53.51
C ASP A 296 -17.29 141.23 -54.64
N PRO A 297 -17.43 139.86 -54.60
CA PRO A 297 -18.00 138.90 -53.62
C PRO A 297 -17.20 137.56 -53.44
N GLU A 298 -17.91 136.56 -52.92
CA GLU A 298 -17.67 135.14 -52.60
C GLU A 298 -17.30 134.18 -53.78
N ASP A 299 -16.98 132.93 -53.37
CA ASP A 299 -17.30 131.62 -54.00
C ASP A 299 -16.32 130.81 -54.90
N ALA A 300 -16.10 129.57 -54.42
CA ALA A 300 -16.33 128.25 -55.07
C ALA A 300 -15.32 127.54 -56.04
N ALA A 301 -15.42 126.19 -55.94
CA ALA A 301 -15.20 125.12 -56.94
C ALA A 301 -13.76 124.55 -57.11
N GLU A 302 -13.49 123.29 -56.71
CA GLU A 302 -13.67 122.00 -57.43
C GLU A 302 -12.59 121.72 -58.50
N ALA A 303 -11.77 120.66 -58.32
CA ALA A 303 -11.82 119.33 -58.98
C ALA A 303 -11.28 119.35 -60.45
N VAL A 304 -10.69 118.34 -61.10
CA VAL A 304 -10.64 116.87 -61.03
C VAL A 304 -9.47 116.38 -61.95
N ALA A 305 -8.98 115.15 -61.75
CA ALA A 305 -8.67 114.13 -62.81
C ALA A 305 -7.52 114.38 -63.82
N ALA A 306 -6.87 113.40 -64.48
CA ALA A 306 -6.79 111.92 -64.52
C ALA A 306 -5.71 111.58 -65.58
N LYS A 307 -5.07 110.40 -65.60
CA LYS A 307 -5.42 109.17 -66.39
C LYS A 307 -4.27 108.15 -66.19
N LYS A 308 -4.48 106.84 -65.90
CA LYS A 308 -4.86 105.68 -66.78
C LYS A 308 -3.88 105.46 -67.95
N ALA A 309 -3.46 104.26 -68.37
CA ALA A 309 -3.88 102.84 -68.26
C ALA A 309 -2.63 101.93 -68.53
N ASP A 310 -2.58 100.60 -68.64
CA ASP A 310 -3.57 99.55 -68.96
C ASP A 310 -2.98 98.12 -68.68
N LEU A 311 -3.86 97.12 -68.72
CA LEU A 311 -3.73 95.68 -68.42
C LEU A 311 -3.38 94.80 -69.65
N THR A 312 -3.01 93.53 -69.39
CA THR A 312 -3.36 92.26 -70.13
C THR A 312 -2.46 91.11 -69.60
N LYS A 313 -2.81 89.83 -69.36
CA LYS A 313 -3.96 88.95 -69.67
C LYS A 313 -3.86 87.64 -68.80
N ALA A 314 -4.98 86.97 -68.50
CA ALA A 314 -5.13 85.64 -67.84
C ALA A 314 -5.37 84.50 -68.91
N PRO A 315 -5.81 83.23 -68.65
CA PRO A 315 -6.21 82.51 -67.41
C PRO A 315 -5.84 80.98 -67.36
N ALA A 316 -6.22 80.24 -66.29
CA ALA A 316 -6.78 78.86 -66.36
C ALA A 316 -7.15 78.30 -64.96
N ALA A 317 -8.25 77.57 -64.89
CA ALA A 317 -8.80 76.88 -63.72
C ALA A 317 -8.75 75.36 -63.93
N ASP A 318 -8.60 74.55 -62.86
CA ASP A 318 -9.32 73.28 -62.71
C ASP A 318 -9.25 72.67 -61.29
N GLN A 319 -10.45 72.38 -60.77
CA GLN A 319 -10.99 71.35 -59.87
C GLN A 319 -10.16 70.65 -58.75
N PRO A 320 -10.83 70.28 -57.64
CA PRO A 320 -10.35 69.33 -56.62
C PRO A 320 -10.69 67.87 -57.01
N THR A 321 -9.83 66.90 -56.66
CA THR A 321 -10.14 65.48 -56.87
C THR A 321 -9.88 64.63 -55.64
N THR A 322 -10.97 64.00 -55.20
CA THR A 322 -11.13 62.85 -54.33
C THR A 322 -10.18 61.70 -54.70
N VAL A 323 -9.55 61.07 -53.70
CA VAL A 323 -9.10 59.67 -53.80
C VAL A 323 -9.55 58.91 -52.55
N LEU A 324 -10.73 58.28 -52.68
CA LEU A 324 -11.08 57.06 -51.97
C LEU A 324 -10.73 55.89 -52.90
N GLY A 325 -9.99 54.92 -52.40
CA GLY A 325 -9.75 53.61 -53.02
C GLY A 325 -9.60 52.55 -51.92
N PRO A 326 -10.26 51.38 -52.03
CA PRO A 326 -10.49 50.48 -50.90
C PRO A 326 -9.43 49.37 -50.78
N VAL A 327 -9.09 48.95 -49.56
CA VAL A 327 -8.53 47.61 -49.31
C VAL A 327 -9.18 47.00 -48.07
N LYS A 328 -9.73 45.81 -48.29
CA LYS A 328 -10.36 44.90 -47.34
C LYS A 328 -9.35 44.24 -46.40
N THR A 329 -9.88 43.83 -45.25
CA THR A 329 -9.49 42.69 -44.38
C THR A 329 -8.15 42.75 -43.65
N ALA A 330 -8.19 42.78 -42.32
CA ALA A 330 -8.13 41.56 -41.51
C ALA A 330 -8.24 41.83 -40.00
N ALA A 331 -9.01 40.96 -39.33
CA ALA A 331 -8.84 40.47 -37.97
C ALA A 331 -8.63 41.48 -36.81
N LYS A 332 -9.77 41.79 -36.18
CA LYS A 332 -9.91 42.03 -34.73
C LYS A 332 -9.22 40.90 -33.93
N PRO A 333 -8.27 41.15 -33.02
CA PRO A 333 -7.90 40.15 -32.04
C PRO A 333 -9.07 39.96 -31.08
N ARG A 334 -9.47 38.70 -30.89
CA ARG A 334 -10.43 38.29 -29.88
C ARG A 334 -9.83 38.61 -28.52
N GLN A 335 -10.52 39.49 -27.82
CA GLN A 335 -10.42 39.68 -26.38
C GLN A 335 -10.95 38.39 -25.76
N ASP A 336 -10.05 37.54 -25.25
CA ASP A 336 -10.44 36.37 -24.48
C ASP A 336 -11.08 36.84 -23.16
N ASP A 337 -12.37 36.55 -23.06
CA ASP A 337 -13.23 36.77 -21.92
C ASP A 337 -12.77 35.90 -20.73
N PRO A 338 -12.34 36.46 -19.58
CA PRO A 338 -11.79 35.70 -18.45
C PRO A 338 -12.87 34.97 -17.62
N ARG A 339 -14.05 34.68 -18.20
CA ARG A 339 -15.20 34.09 -17.48
C ARG A 339 -15.79 32.86 -18.16
N LYS A 340 -14.94 31.95 -18.64
CA LYS A 340 -15.36 30.56 -18.88
C LYS A 340 -14.89 29.65 -17.75
N PRO A 341 -15.80 28.95 -17.04
CA PRO A 341 -15.43 27.99 -16.01
C PRO A 341 -14.72 26.80 -16.65
N TYR A 342 -13.59 26.43 -16.07
CA TYR A 342 -12.87 25.19 -16.35
C TYR A 342 -13.78 23.99 -16.14
N THR A 343 -14.08 23.25 -17.22
CA THR A 343 -14.63 21.90 -17.13
C THR A 343 -13.48 20.95 -16.80
N PRO A 344 -13.56 20.12 -15.74
CA PRO A 344 -12.51 19.18 -15.44
C PRO A 344 -12.44 18.13 -16.55
N THR A 345 -11.29 18.04 -17.19
CA THR A 345 -10.93 16.94 -18.07
C THR A 345 -11.07 15.64 -17.30
N VAL A 346 -11.81 14.70 -17.89
CA VAL A 346 -12.00 13.32 -17.45
C VAL A 346 -10.67 12.71 -16.99
N PRO A 347 -10.59 12.01 -15.84
CA PRO A 347 -9.37 11.31 -15.46
C PRO A 347 -9.04 10.28 -16.53
N ALA A 348 -7.82 10.38 -17.07
CA ALA A 348 -7.25 9.34 -17.90
C ALA A 348 -7.34 8.00 -17.16
N GLU A 349 -7.88 7.04 -17.88
CA GLU A 349 -8.02 5.63 -17.54
C GLU A 349 -6.70 5.08 -16.98
N ILE A 350 -6.77 4.51 -15.78
CA ILE A 350 -5.66 3.79 -15.14
C ILE A 350 -5.29 2.64 -16.08
N PRO A 351 -4.04 2.50 -16.56
CA PRO A 351 -3.66 1.31 -17.31
C PRO A 351 -3.80 0.10 -16.38
N ALA A 352 -4.60 -0.88 -16.82
CA ALA A 352 -4.86 -2.12 -16.11
C ALA A 352 -3.54 -2.79 -15.67
N PRO A 353 -3.49 -3.41 -14.47
CA PRO A 353 -2.32 -4.18 -14.06
C PRO A 353 -2.09 -5.32 -15.06
N PRO A 354 -0.84 -5.65 -15.42
CA PRO A 354 -0.58 -6.72 -16.36
C PRO A 354 -1.19 -8.03 -15.85
N ALA A 355 -1.91 -8.69 -16.74
CA ALA A 355 -2.57 -9.95 -16.51
C ALA A 355 -1.62 -10.98 -15.89
N LYS A 356 -2.09 -11.66 -14.84
CA LYS A 356 -1.48 -12.89 -14.33
C LYS A 356 -1.42 -13.91 -15.47
N PRO A 357 -0.28 -14.52 -15.82
CA PRO A 357 -0.33 -15.73 -16.61
C PRO A 357 -0.93 -16.85 -15.78
N ALA A 358 -2.00 -17.44 -16.30
CA ALA A 358 -2.59 -18.66 -15.79
C ALA A 358 -1.59 -19.83 -15.93
N SER A 359 -1.52 -20.63 -14.87
CA SER A 359 -1.33 -22.08 -14.87
C SER A 359 -0.30 -22.68 -15.84
N PHE A 360 0.89 -22.96 -15.34
CA PHE A 360 1.63 -24.16 -15.74
C PHE A 360 1.42 -25.23 -14.67
N ALA A 361 0.49 -26.15 -14.96
CA ALA A 361 0.48 -27.46 -14.33
C ALA A 361 1.27 -28.41 -15.25
N LYS A 362 2.08 -29.26 -14.61
CA LYS A 362 2.78 -30.47 -15.10
C LYS A 362 4.02 -30.29 -15.97
N ASP A 363 5.20 -30.39 -15.34
CA ASP A 363 6.10 -31.57 -15.34
C ASP A 363 7.50 -31.17 -14.80
N PRO A 364 8.42 -32.11 -14.50
CA PRO A 364 8.34 -33.17 -13.50
C PRO A 364 9.33 -32.93 -12.35
N VAL A 365 9.11 -33.66 -11.25
CA VAL A 365 9.95 -33.73 -10.05
C VAL A 365 11.44 -33.99 -10.41
N PRO A 366 12.42 -33.26 -9.84
CA PRO A 366 13.84 -33.59 -10.02
C PRO A 366 14.15 -34.94 -9.35
N PRO A 367 14.97 -35.81 -9.96
CA PRO A 367 15.18 -37.16 -9.47
C PRO A 367 15.85 -37.15 -8.09
N LYS A 368 15.27 -37.93 -7.20
CA LYS A 368 15.81 -38.31 -5.90
C LYS A 368 17.22 -38.91 -6.11
N PRO A 369 18.27 -38.41 -5.45
CA PRO A 369 19.58 -39.05 -5.53
C PRO A 369 19.49 -40.42 -4.85
N ALA A 370 19.54 -41.48 -5.67
CA ALA A 370 19.83 -42.82 -5.21
C ALA A 370 21.35 -42.95 -5.13
N THR A 371 21.90 -42.76 -3.93
CA THR A 371 23.21 -43.31 -3.59
C THR A 371 23.23 -43.56 -2.10
N ALA A 372 23.04 -44.83 -1.75
CA ALA A 372 23.29 -45.34 -0.41
C ALA A 372 24.75 -45.07 -0.04
N PRO A 373 25.07 -44.67 1.20
CA PRO A 373 26.46 -44.64 1.63
C PRO A 373 27.01 -46.08 1.63
N GLU A 374 28.08 -46.26 0.87
CA GLU A 374 28.88 -47.46 0.79
C GLU A 374 29.37 -47.88 2.18
N GLN A 375 29.19 -49.18 2.47
CA GLN A 375 29.88 -49.91 3.52
C GLN A 375 31.40 -49.83 3.29
N PRO A 376 32.22 -49.63 4.34
CA PRO A 376 33.66 -49.85 4.24
C PRO A 376 33.95 -51.35 4.04
N ALA A 377 34.76 -51.67 3.03
CA ALA A 377 35.31 -53.00 2.79
C ALA A 377 36.52 -53.32 3.70
N ALA A 378 36.62 -54.60 4.11
CA ALA A 378 37.81 -55.46 4.36
C ALA A 378 39.01 -54.89 5.17
N ALA A 379 39.71 -55.54 6.11
CA ALA A 379 39.95 -56.93 6.59
C ALA A 379 40.71 -56.79 7.96
N PRO A 380 41.11 -57.82 8.76
CA PRO A 380 41.31 -59.24 8.43
C PRO A 380 40.78 -60.29 9.44
N GLU A 381 40.88 -61.53 8.96
CA GLU A 381 40.66 -62.84 9.57
C GLU A 381 41.30 -63.00 10.97
N GLN A 382 40.61 -63.73 11.87
CA GLN A 382 41.18 -64.75 12.78
C GLN A 382 40.05 -65.53 13.51
N PRO A 383 40.33 -66.74 14.03
CA PRO A 383 39.50 -67.93 13.85
C PRO A 383 38.55 -68.22 15.01
N ALA A 384 37.44 -68.91 14.70
CA ALA A 384 36.56 -69.50 15.69
C ALA A 384 37.16 -70.83 16.20
N THR A 385 37.63 -70.83 17.44
CA THR A 385 37.82 -72.04 18.25
C THR A 385 36.50 -72.42 18.89
N ALA A 386 36.00 -73.61 18.52
CA ALA A 386 34.93 -74.29 19.23
C ALA A 386 35.43 -74.82 20.59
N PRO A 387 34.59 -74.87 21.64
CA PRO A 387 34.83 -75.75 22.76
C PRO A 387 34.16 -77.11 22.55
N ASP A 388 34.97 -78.14 22.71
CA ASP A 388 34.60 -79.55 22.84
C ASP A 388 33.45 -79.77 23.84
N GLN A 389 32.46 -80.56 23.44
CA GLN A 389 31.70 -81.40 24.36
C GLN A 389 31.83 -82.86 23.90
N PRO A 390 32.21 -83.79 24.80
CA PRO A 390 32.36 -85.19 24.44
C PRO A 390 31.00 -85.90 24.37
N ALA A 391 30.90 -86.75 23.37
CA ALA A 391 29.80 -87.65 23.09
C ALA A 391 29.58 -88.68 24.21
N THR A 392 28.30 -88.96 24.50
CA THR A 392 27.86 -90.29 24.92
C THR A 392 26.44 -90.51 24.41
N ALA A 393 26.31 -91.35 23.38
CA ALA A 393 25.06 -92.04 23.07
C ALA A 393 24.92 -93.25 24.02
N PRO A 394 23.70 -93.78 24.21
CA PRO A 394 23.46 -95.07 23.55
C PRO A 394 22.06 -95.24 22.94
N ASP A 395 22.08 -96.00 21.84
CA ASP A 395 21.10 -96.98 21.32
C ASP A 395 19.58 -96.66 21.24
N GLN A 396 19.12 -96.66 19.98
CA GLN A 396 17.76 -97.00 19.50
C GLN A 396 17.40 -98.48 19.84
N PRO A 397 16.17 -99.04 19.65
CA PRO A 397 15.13 -98.66 18.67
C PRO A 397 13.64 -98.89 19.07
N GLY A 398 12.70 -98.48 18.20
CA GLY A 398 11.33 -99.00 18.24
C GLY A 398 10.30 -98.21 17.43
N ALA A 399 9.86 -98.78 16.31
CA ALA A 399 8.95 -98.19 15.34
C ALA A 399 7.46 -98.53 15.60
N ALA A 400 6.59 -97.53 15.32
CA ALA A 400 5.20 -97.58 14.81
C ALA A 400 4.06 -98.15 15.72
N PRO A 401 2.75 -97.94 15.41
CA PRO A 401 2.11 -97.04 14.42
C PRO A 401 0.90 -96.19 14.94
N GLU A 402 0.59 -95.16 14.14
CA GLU A 402 -0.72 -94.66 13.67
C GLU A 402 -2.05 -95.20 14.30
N ALA A 403 -2.88 -94.31 14.84
CA ALA A 403 -4.31 -94.56 15.05
C ALA A 403 -5.17 -93.27 14.97
N ALA A 404 -6.00 -93.23 13.93
CA ALA A 404 -7.40 -92.78 13.84
C ALA A 404 -7.88 -91.45 14.49
N ALA A 405 -8.48 -90.66 13.59
CA ALA A 405 -9.32 -89.49 13.80
C ALA A 405 -10.40 -89.61 14.89
N GLU A 406 -10.48 -88.60 15.76
CA GLU A 406 -11.69 -88.25 16.50
C GLU A 406 -12.12 -86.81 16.20
N ARG A 407 -13.40 -86.69 15.79
CA ARG A 407 -14.04 -85.44 15.41
C ARG A 407 -14.38 -84.65 16.68
N ARG A 408 -13.65 -83.56 16.92
CA ARG A 408 -13.93 -82.62 18.01
C ARG A 408 -15.15 -81.76 17.64
N ILE A 409 -16.31 -82.08 18.21
CA ILE A 409 -17.51 -81.25 18.15
C ILE A 409 -17.26 -80.03 19.03
N VAL A 410 -17.15 -78.84 18.41
CA VAL A 410 -17.07 -77.55 19.11
C VAL A 410 -18.50 -77.06 19.33
N PRO A 411 -19.01 -76.96 20.58
CA PRO A 411 -20.26 -76.26 20.81
C PRO A 411 -20.05 -74.76 20.59
N LYS A 412 -20.83 -74.18 19.69
CA LYS A 412 -20.97 -72.72 19.54
C LYS A 412 -21.58 -72.17 20.84
N ILE A 413 -20.80 -71.39 21.58
CA ILE A 413 -21.33 -70.53 22.64
C ILE A 413 -22.04 -69.36 21.94
N VAL A 414 -23.37 -69.33 22.04
CA VAL A 414 -24.16 -68.13 21.71
C VAL A 414 -24.15 -67.29 22.98
N ILE A 415 -23.42 -66.17 22.96
CA ILE A 415 -23.49 -65.16 24.02
C ILE A 415 -24.83 -64.44 23.81
N VAL A 416 -25.77 -64.66 24.74
CA VAL A 416 -26.94 -63.80 24.90
C VAL A 416 -26.46 -62.61 25.73
N ASP A 417 -26.48 -61.43 25.10
CA ASP A 417 -26.17 -60.15 25.70
C ASP A 417 -27.34 -59.74 26.61
N ASP A 418 -27.24 -60.08 27.89
CA ASP A 418 -28.15 -59.60 28.93
C ASP A 418 -27.80 -58.14 29.22
N GLY A 419 -28.39 -57.23 28.44
CA GLY A 419 -28.13 -55.77 28.45
C GLY A 419 -28.36 -55.08 29.81
N ILE A 420 -27.42 -55.29 30.73
CA ILE A 420 -27.34 -54.59 32.02
C ILE A 420 -26.21 -53.56 31.89
N ASP A 421 -26.62 -52.32 31.62
CA ASP A 421 -25.77 -51.14 31.66
C ASP A 421 -25.18 -50.95 33.07
N HIS A 422 -23.88 -51.19 33.23
CA HIS A 422 -23.12 -50.77 34.40
C HIS A 422 -22.55 -49.36 34.17
N ASP A 423 -23.35 -48.34 34.48
CA ASP A 423 -22.89 -46.95 34.57
C ASP A 423 -22.15 -46.75 35.91
N THR A 424 -20.84 -47.02 35.93
CA THR A 424 -19.98 -46.67 37.06
C THR A 424 -19.20 -45.40 36.75
N ARG A 425 -19.81 -44.25 37.03
CA ARG A 425 -19.07 -42.98 37.23
C ARG A 425 -19.22 -42.51 38.68
N PRO A 426 -18.11 -42.18 39.37
CA PRO A 426 -18.14 -41.83 40.78
C PRO A 426 -18.59 -40.38 41.02
N ASP A 427 -19.60 -40.22 41.86
CA ASP A 427 -20.13 -38.94 42.35
C ASP A 427 -19.07 -38.16 43.16
N ARG A 428 -18.48 -37.13 42.54
CA ARG A 428 -17.76 -36.07 43.26
C ARG A 428 -18.75 -34.99 43.67
N ASN A 429 -19.34 -35.11 44.86
CA ASN A 429 -19.68 -33.96 45.73
C ASN A 429 -20.28 -34.41 47.06
N ARG A 430 -19.43 -34.63 48.07
CA ARG A 430 -19.88 -34.58 49.47
C ARG A 430 -18.82 -33.93 50.34
N ILE A 431 -18.82 -32.60 50.33
CA ILE A 431 -18.10 -31.78 51.30
C ILE A 431 -18.86 -31.90 52.62
N GLN A 432 -18.29 -32.63 53.59
CA GLN A 432 -18.76 -32.61 54.97
C GLN A 432 -18.29 -31.33 55.66
N ARG A 433 -19.24 -30.49 56.08
CA ARG A 433 -19.04 -29.44 57.08
C ARG A 433 -19.18 -30.10 58.46
N ARG A 434 -18.09 -30.17 59.23
CA ARG A 434 -18.15 -30.46 60.67
C ARG A 434 -18.81 -29.29 61.38
N GLY A 435 -19.89 -29.58 62.10
CA GLY A 435 -20.38 -28.85 63.27
C GLY A 435 -20.34 -29.81 64.44
#